data_AF-A0A1C6PTY4-F1
#
_entry.id   AF-A0A1C6PTY4-F1
#
_cell.length_a   1.000
_cell.length_b   1.000
_cell.length_c   1.000
_cell.angle_alpha   90.00
_cell.angle_beta   90.00
_cell.angle_gamma   90.00
#
_symmetry.space_group_name_H-M   'P 1'
#
loop_
_entity.id
_entity.type
_entity.pdbx_description
1 polymer ?
#
loop_
_entity_poly.entity_id
_entity_poly.type
_entity_poly.pdbx_seq_one_letter_code
_entity_poly.pdbx_strand_id
1 'polypeptide(L)'
;MTSSASAGSARFNALSRDAATAELRTVCASAAWIDALLARRPYLSDGELLAAADTVTAGLEPADLAEALAAHPPIGRPEPGASAREQRGMAGASAELRADLLDLDIAYQERFGHVFLICATGRTAREMRDAARERLGNTPERERETVRTELGRINRVRLIRLLEGEHT
;
A
#
# COMPACT_ATOMS: atom_id res chain seq x y z
N MET A 1 3.31 27.39 -17.47
CA MET A 1 3.27 26.19 -18.33
C MET A 1 2.18 25.29 -17.77
N THR A 2 1.05 25.19 -18.44
CA THR A 2 -0.07 24.31 -18.04
C THR A 2 0.37 22.86 -18.22
N SER A 3 0.57 22.15 -17.11
CA SER A 3 0.76 20.70 -17.15
C SER A 3 -0.53 20.09 -17.68
N SER A 4 -0.44 19.43 -18.85
CA SER A 4 -1.56 18.70 -19.42
C SER A 4 -1.71 17.39 -18.67
N ALA A 5 -2.96 16.97 -18.41
CA ALA A 5 -3.25 15.66 -17.87
C ALA A 5 -2.61 14.60 -18.76
N SER A 6 -1.79 13.74 -18.17
CA SER A 6 -1.36 12.48 -18.78
C SER A 6 -2.58 11.56 -18.95
N ALA A 7 -2.48 10.59 -19.87
CA ALA A 7 -3.62 9.75 -20.26
C ALA A 7 -4.28 9.03 -19.06
N GLY A 8 -3.51 8.61 -18.06
CA GLY A 8 -4.02 7.94 -16.85
C GLY A 8 -4.90 8.86 -16.00
N SER A 9 -4.39 10.01 -15.58
CA SER A 9 -5.12 10.99 -14.77
C SER A 9 -6.30 11.59 -15.52
N ALA A 10 -6.19 11.81 -16.84
CA ALA A 10 -7.32 12.21 -17.67
C ALA A 10 -8.45 11.17 -17.64
N ARG A 11 -8.13 9.87 -17.78
CA ARG A 11 -9.12 8.78 -17.66
C ARG A 11 -9.74 8.77 -16.27
N PHE A 12 -8.93 8.82 -15.22
CA PHE A 12 -9.40 8.80 -13.84
C PHE A 12 -10.31 9.99 -13.50
N ASN A 13 -10.00 11.18 -14.00
CA ASN A 13 -10.82 12.38 -13.84
C ASN A 13 -12.19 12.25 -14.53
N ALA A 14 -12.27 11.50 -15.63
CA ALA A 14 -13.51 11.30 -16.39
C ALA A 14 -14.44 10.23 -15.77
N LEU A 15 -13.97 9.43 -14.81
CA LEU A 15 -14.78 8.42 -14.14
C LEU A 15 -15.88 9.06 -13.27
N SER A 16 -17.04 8.40 -13.25
CA SER A 16 -18.06 8.68 -12.22
C SER A 16 -17.47 8.51 -10.82
N ARG A 17 -18.10 9.13 -9.82
CA ARG A 17 -17.64 8.99 -8.43
C ARG A 17 -17.57 7.52 -7.99
N ASP A 18 -18.57 6.73 -8.35
CA ASP A 18 -18.64 5.31 -7.97
C ASP A 18 -17.55 4.49 -8.67
N ALA A 19 -17.31 4.73 -9.96
CA ALA A 19 -16.24 4.06 -10.69
C ALA A 19 -14.85 4.42 -10.16
N ALA A 20 -14.60 5.72 -9.89
CA ALA A 20 -13.35 6.16 -9.29
C ALA A 20 -13.15 5.61 -7.87
N THR A 21 -14.22 5.51 -7.08
CA THR A 21 -14.20 4.86 -5.75
C THR A 21 -13.81 3.40 -5.87
N ALA A 22 -14.39 2.66 -6.82
CA ALA A 22 -14.08 1.26 -7.05
C ALA A 22 -12.61 1.07 -7.45
N GLU A 23 -12.07 1.92 -8.34
CA GLU A 23 -10.65 1.88 -8.70
C GLU A 23 -9.74 2.18 -7.50
N LEU A 24 -10.02 3.25 -6.73
CA LEU A 24 -9.22 3.60 -5.55
C LEU A 24 -9.27 2.54 -4.44
N ARG A 25 -10.37 1.82 -4.27
CA ARG A 25 -10.47 0.68 -3.33
C ARG A 25 -9.52 -0.46 -3.66
N THR A 26 -9.11 -0.62 -4.93
CA THR A 26 -8.08 -1.59 -5.31
C THR A 26 -6.68 -1.17 -4.86
N VAL A 27 -6.48 0.12 -4.57
CA VAL A 27 -5.21 0.70 -4.10
C VAL A 27 -5.14 0.63 -2.59
N CYS A 28 -6.10 1.25 -1.90
CA CYS A 28 -6.12 1.43 -0.46
C CYS A 28 -7.55 1.25 0.06
N ALA A 29 -7.70 0.52 1.17
CA ALA A 29 -9.01 0.24 1.76
C ALA A 29 -9.57 1.40 2.59
N SER A 30 -8.73 2.37 2.99
CA SER A 30 -9.16 3.48 3.83
C SER A 30 -10.19 4.38 3.13
N ALA A 31 -11.38 4.51 3.73
CA ALA A 31 -12.44 5.36 3.20
C ALA A 31 -12.01 6.84 3.17
N ALA A 32 -11.38 7.30 4.25
CA ALA A 32 -10.85 8.67 4.35
C ALA A 32 -9.81 8.96 3.25
N TRP A 33 -8.94 7.99 2.95
CA TRP A 33 -7.96 8.12 1.87
C TRP A 33 -8.64 8.27 0.50
N ILE A 34 -9.65 7.43 0.22
CA ILE A 34 -10.41 7.45 -1.03
C ILE A 34 -11.14 8.78 -1.20
N ASP A 35 -11.91 9.19 -0.18
CA ASP A 35 -12.70 10.43 -0.23
C ASP A 35 -11.81 11.66 -0.41
N ALA A 36 -10.67 11.69 0.26
CA ALA A 36 -9.71 12.79 0.16
C ALA A 36 -9.12 12.91 -1.26
N LEU A 37 -8.91 11.81 -1.99
CA LEU A 37 -8.48 11.86 -3.38
C LEU A 37 -9.60 12.20 -4.35
N LEU A 38 -10.82 11.74 -4.11
CA LEU A 38 -11.96 12.09 -4.95
C LEU A 38 -12.29 13.58 -4.86
N ALA A 39 -12.16 14.18 -3.66
CA ALA A 39 -12.42 15.60 -3.40
C ALA A 39 -11.41 16.54 -4.07
N ARG A 40 -10.21 16.04 -4.43
CA ARG A 40 -9.16 16.83 -5.10
C ARG A 40 -9.18 16.73 -6.61
N ARG A 41 -10.13 15.99 -7.21
CA ARG A 41 -10.29 15.97 -8.67
C ARG A 41 -10.75 17.34 -9.18
N PRO A 42 -10.34 17.75 -10.40
CA PRO A 42 -9.50 17.02 -11.34
C PRO A 42 -7.99 17.19 -11.07
N TYR A 43 -7.21 16.15 -11.34
CA TYR A 43 -5.74 16.20 -11.34
C TYR A 43 -5.18 16.62 -12.71
N LEU A 44 -4.19 17.51 -12.75
CA LEU A 44 -3.58 17.99 -13.99
C LEU A 44 -2.48 17.08 -14.52
N SER A 45 -2.05 16.07 -13.76
CA SER A 45 -1.11 15.04 -14.22
C SER A 45 -1.15 13.80 -13.32
N ASP A 46 -0.57 12.69 -13.81
CA ASP A 46 -0.35 11.48 -13.00
C ASP A 46 0.52 11.80 -11.80
N GLY A 47 1.55 12.64 -11.98
CA GLY A 47 2.43 13.09 -10.91
C GLY A 47 1.68 13.84 -9.80
N GLU A 48 0.66 14.63 -10.15
CA GLU A 48 -0.17 15.33 -9.18
C GLU A 48 -1.05 14.38 -8.37
N LEU A 49 -1.67 13.39 -9.02
CA LEU A 49 -2.43 12.34 -8.31
C LEU A 49 -1.52 11.55 -7.36
N LEU A 50 -0.32 11.15 -7.81
CA LEU A 50 0.62 10.41 -6.97
C LEU A 50 1.11 11.25 -5.78
N ALA A 51 1.41 12.54 -5.98
CA ALA A 51 1.79 13.44 -4.90
C ALA A 51 0.65 13.70 -3.91
N ALA A 52 -0.59 13.80 -4.40
CA ALA A 52 -1.77 13.89 -3.56
C ALA A 52 -1.95 12.62 -2.72
N ALA A 53 -1.78 11.44 -3.32
CA ALA A 53 -1.84 10.15 -2.62
C ALA A 53 -0.78 10.03 -1.51
N ASP A 54 0.45 10.47 -1.77
CA ASP A 54 1.52 10.50 -0.76
C ASP A 54 1.15 11.44 0.39
N THR A 55 0.65 12.65 0.08
CA THR A 55 0.21 13.64 1.06
C THR A 55 -0.95 13.12 1.93
N VAL A 56 -1.96 12.51 1.30
CA VAL A 56 -3.11 11.94 2.02
C VAL A 56 -2.68 10.80 2.92
N THR A 57 -1.81 9.91 2.42
CA THR A 57 -1.29 8.80 3.23
C THR A 57 -0.50 9.31 4.44
N ALA A 58 0.32 10.35 4.25
CA ALA A 58 1.07 11.01 5.32
C ALA A 58 0.15 11.62 6.39
N GLY A 59 -1.04 12.08 6.00
CA GLY A 59 -2.03 12.72 6.87
C GLY A 59 -3.09 11.80 7.48
N LEU A 60 -3.04 10.47 7.24
CA LEU A 60 -4.04 9.56 7.79
C LEU A 60 -4.01 9.55 9.31
N GLU A 61 -5.19 9.71 9.90
CA GLU A 61 -5.39 9.54 11.33
C GLU A 61 -5.17 8.06 11.73
N PRO A 62 -4.92 7.77 13.01
CA PRO A 62 -4.64 6.40 13.45
C PRO A 62 -5.72 5.38 13.06
N ALA A 63 -7.01 5.78 13.09
CA ALA A 63 -8.12 4.90 12.72
C ALA A 63 -8.14 4.61 11.22
N ASP A 64 -7.91 5.63 10.38
CA ASP A 64 -7.88 5.47 8.92
C ASP A 64 -6.67 4.63 8.47
N LEU A 65 -5.53 4.81 9.15
CA LEU A 65 -4.36 3.97 8.95
C LEU A 65 -4.68 2.52 9.32
N ALA A 66 -5.29 2.27 10.48
CA ALA A 66 -5.67 0.92 10.90
C ALA A 66 -6.65 0.25 9.92
N GLU A 67 -7.63 1.00 9.39
CA GLU A 67 -8.55 0.52 8.34
C GLU A 67 -7.78 0.10 7.08
N ALA A 68 -6.83 0.94 6.62
CA ALA A 68 -6.00 0.59 5.47
C ALA A 68 -5.23 -0.71 5.72
N LEU A 69 -4.59 -0.85 6.90
CA LEU A 69 -3.77 -2.02 7.25
C LEU A 69 -4.56 -3.31 7.35
N ALA A 70 -5.79 -3.27 7.86
CA ALA A 70 -6.63 -4.45 8.05
C ALA A 70 -6.95 -5.19 6.74
N ALA A 71 -6.85 -4.52 5.59
CA ALA A 71 -7.08 -5.11 4.28
C ALA A 71 -5.83 -5.78 3.67
N HIS A 72 -4.66 -5.69 4.30
CA HIS A 72 -3.44 -6.28 3.77
C HIS A 72 -3.26 -7.73 4.23
N PRO A 73 -3.06 -8.68 3.29
CA PRO A 73 -2.71 -10.04 3.66
C PRO A 73 -1.26 -10.12 4.20
N PRO A 74 -0.96 -11.05 5.12
CA PRO A 74 0.38 -11.25 5.65
C PRO A 74 1.43 -11.57 4.56
N ILE A 75 2.69 -11.25 4.84
CA ILE A 75 3.82 -11.65 3.98
C ILE A 75 3.93 -13.18 3.96
N GLY A 76 4.05 -13.75 2.76
CA GLY A 76 4.10 -15.20 2.53
C GLY A 76 2.74 -15.87 2.34
N ARG A 77 1.64 -15.12 2.50
CA ARG A 77 0.26 -15.58 2.24
C ARG A 77 -0.51 -14.57 1.37
N PRO A 78 -0.03 -14.29 0.14
CA PRO A 78 -0.66 -13.29 -0.69
C PRO A 78 -2.03 -13.75 -1.20
N GLU A 79 -2.96 -12.80 -1.31
CA GLU A 79 -4.20 -12.97 -2.07
C GLU A 79 -3.94 -12.78 -3.59
N PRO A 80 -4.77 -13.37 -4.46
CA PRO A 80 -4.70 -13.16 -5.91
C PRO A 80 -4.72 -11.67 -6.29
N GLY A 81 -4.01 -11.32 -7.36
CA GLY A 81 -3.93 -9.93 -7.85
C GLY A 81 -2.71 -9.18 -7.33
N ALA A 82 -2.92 -7.97 -6.80
CA ALA A 82 -1.85 -7.03 -6.46
C ALA A 82 -0.87 -7.61 -5.42
N SER A 83 -1.38 -8.24 -4.36
CA SER A 83 -0.55 -8.83 -3.29
C SER A 83 0.36 -9.94 -3.82
N ALA A 84 -0.16 -10.86 -4.64
CA ALA A 84 0.66 -11.91 -5.26
C ALA A 84 1.78 -11.34 -6.15
N ARG A 85 1.53 -10.23 -6.86
CA ARG A 85 2.57 -9.56 -7.67
C ARG A 85 3.60 -8.84 -6.81
N GLU A 86 3.15 -8.15 -5.77
CA GLU A 86 4.02 -7.41 -4.84
C GLU A 86 4.94 -8.36 -4.06
N GLN A 87 4.43 -9.53 -3.66
CA GLN A 87 5.18 -10.51 -2.89
C GLN A 87 5.94 -11.53 -3.75
N ARG A 88 6.23 -11.24 -5.04
CA ARG A 88 6.96 -12.16 -5.93
C ARG A 88 8.32 -12.60 -5.39
N GLY A 89 8.99 -11.78 -4.56
CA GLY A 89 10.24 -12.17 -3.90
C GLY A 89 10.10 -13.25 -2.83
N MET A 90 8.87 -13.64 -2.48
CA MET A 90 8.57 -14.84 -1.71
C MET A 90 8.56 -16.12 -2.56
N ALA A 91 8.56 -16.02 -3.89
CA ALA A 91 8.67 -17.20 -4.75
C ALA A 91 10.01 -17.90 -4.49
N GLY A 92 9.97 -19.21 -4.25
CA GLY A 92 11.18 -19.99 -3.92
C GLY A 92 11.71 -19.82 -2.49
N ALA A 93 11.06 -19.04 -1.62
CA ALA A 93 11.41 -19.02 -0.20
C ALA A 93 11.21 -20.41 0.42
N SER A 94 12.20 -20.86 1.20
CA SER A 94 12.17 -22.16 1.88
C SER A 94 11.03 -22.24 2.91
N ALA A 95 10.66 -23.46 3.30
CA ALA A 95 9.61 -23.66 4.30
C ALA A 95 9.99 -23.00 5.63
N GLU A 96 11.25 -23.06 6.02
CA GLU A 96 11.80 -22.45 7.24
C GLU A 96 11.69 -20.93 7.18
N LEU A 97 12.05 -20.31 6.04
CA LEU A 97 11.95 -18.86 5.89
C LEU A 97 10.49 -18.36 5.91
N ARG A 98 9.56 -19.16 5.40
CA ARG A 98 8.12 -18.87 5.47
C ARG A 98 7.58 -19.00 6.89
N ALA A 99 8.01 -20.02 7.62
CA ALA A 99 7.67 -20.21 9.03
C ALA A 99 8.21 -19.04 9.88
N ASP A 100 9.48 -18.66 9.69
CA ASP A 100 10.09 -17.50 10.34
C ASP A 100 9.27 -16.21 10.12
N LEU A 101 8.84 -15.95 8.89
CA LEU A 101 8.04 -14.77 8.56
C LEU A 101 6.64 -14.81 9.19
N LEU A 102 6.03 -16.00 9.28
CA LEU A 102 4.75 -16.16 9.95
C LEU A 102 4.86 -15.88 11.45
N ASP A 103 5.88 -16.43 12.11
CA ASP A 103 6.11 -16.19 13.54
C ASP A 103 6.40 -14.71 13.81
N LEU A 104 7.14 -14.06 12.91
CA LEU A 104 7.40 -12.61 12.99
C LEU A 104 6.13 -11.79 12.80
N ASP A 105 5.24 -12.18 11.89
CA ASP A 105 3.96 -11.49 11.66
C ASP A 105 3.02 -11.64 12.88
N ILE A 106 2.98 -12.82 13.51
CA ILE A 106 2.23 -13.05 14.76
C ILE A 106 2.76 -12.14 15.87
N ALA A 107 4.08 -12.13 16.10
CA ALA A 107 4.71 -11.24 17.08
C ALA A 107 4.44 -9.75 16.77
N TYR A 108 4.32 -9.41 15.48
CA TYR A 108 3.98 -8.06 15.03
C TYR A 108 2.58 -7.66 15.44
N GLN A 109 1.61 -8.54 15.20
CA GLN A 109 0.21 -8.33 15.55
C GLN A 109 0.04 -8.23 17.07
N GLU A 110 0.72 -9.07 17.84
CA GLU A 110 0.70 -9.01 19.32
C GLU A 110 1.26 -7.69 19.84
N ARG A 111 2.34 -7.17 19.24
CA ARG A 111 3.03 -5.96 19.71
C ARG A 111 2.37 -4.66 19.24
N PHE A 112 1.96 -4.60 17.98
CA PHE A 112 1.52 -3.36 17.32
C PHE A 112 0.04 -3.35 16.94
N GLY A 113 -0.67 -4.49 17.04
CA GLY A 113 -2.09 -4.58 16.74
C GLY A 113 -2.44 -4.62 15.24
N HIS A 114 -1.45 -4.84 14.37
CA HIS A 114 -1.64 -4.96 12.93
C HIS A 114 -0.60 -5.88 12.29
N VAL A 115 -0.86 -6.35 11.08
CA VAL A 115 0.07 -7.19 10.30
C VAL A 115 1.40 -6.47 10.03
N PHE A 116 2.45 -7.23 9.77
CA PHE A 116 3.70 -6.67 9.27
C PHE A 116 3.52 -6.12 7.86
N LEU A 117 3.41 -4.79 7.74
CA LEU A 117 3.32 -4.12 6.45
C LEU A 117 4.69 -3.67 5.93
N ILE A 118 5.02 -4.05 4.71
CA ILE A 118 6.19 -3.54 3.97
C ILE A 118 5.88 -3.47 2.48
N CYS A 119 6.41 -2.46 1.77
CA CYS A 119 6.39 -2.49 0.32
C CYS A 119 7.32 -3.61 -0.18
N ALA A 120 6.72 -4.76 -0.52
CA ALA A 120 7.41 -5.98 -0.92
C ALA A 120 7.99 -5.93 -2.34
N THR A 121 7.50 -5.00 -3.18
CA THR A 121 7.94 -4.85 -4.57
C THR A 121 9.46 -4.69 -4.64
N GLY A 122 10.12 -5.63 -5.34
CA GLY A 122 11.58 -5.63 -5.51
C GLY A 122 12.38 -6.18 -4.34
N ARG A 123 11.74 -6.61 -3.24
CA ARG A 123 12.42 -7.20 -2.08
C ARG A 123 12.41 -8.72 -2.13
N THR A 124 13.48 -9.33 -1.64
CA THR A 124 13.60 -10.76 -1.39
C THR A 124 12.92 -11.17 -0.08
N ALA A 125 12.59 -12.45 0.05
CA ALA A 125 12.08 -13.02 1.30
C ALA A 125 12.99 -12.78 2.52
N ARG A 126 14.32 -12.82 2.34
CA ARG A 126 15.29 -12.56 3.42
C ARG A 126 15.26 -11.10 3.86
N GLU A 127 15.23 -10.15 2.92
CA GLU A 127 15.12 -8.72 3.24
C GLU A 127 13.81 -8.40 3.97
N MET A 128 12.70 -9.02 3.58
CA MET A 128 11.42 -8.85 4.29
C MET A 128 11.47 -9.40 5.71
N ARG A 129 12.06 -10.59 5.91
CA ARG A 129 12.26 -11.17 7.26
C ARG A 129 13.17 -10.29 8.12
N ASP A 130 14.29 -9.85 7.57
CA ASP A 130 15.27 -9.05 8.32
C ASP A 130 14.68 -7.70 8.71
N ALA A 131 13.90 -7.07 7.82
CA ALA A 131 13.13 -5.87 8.13
C ALA A 131 12.07 -6.11 9.23
N ALA A 132 11.37 -7.24 9.21
CA ALA A 132 10.41 -7.59 10.26
C ALA A 132 11.11 -7.74 11.62
N ARG A 133 12.24 -8.44 11.67
CA ARG A 133 13.06 -8.61 12.89
C ARG A 133 13.55 -7.28 13.45
N GLU A 134 14.08 -6.41 12.60
CA GLU A 134 14.54 -5.08 13.00
C GLU A 134 13.38 -4.25 13.57
N ARG A 135 12.25 -4.23 12.85
CA ARG A 135 11.10 -3.38 13.19
C ARG A 135 10.33 -3.84 14.42
N LEU A 136 10.42 -5.12 14.80
CA LEU A 136 9.93 -5.59 16.11
C LEU A 136 10.65 -4.89 17.28
N GLY A 137 11.83 -4.31 17.07
CA GLY A 137 12.53 -3.48 18.06
C GLY A 137 11.99 -2.06 18.21
N ASN A 138 11.13 -1.58 17.30
CA ASN A 138 10.65 -0.20 17.30
C ASN A 138 9.67 0.08 18.45
N THR A 139 9.61 1.36 18.88
CA THR A 139 8.47 1.82 19.69
C THR A 139 7.21 1.87 18.83
N PRO A 140 6.00 1.75 19.42
CA PRO A 140 4.75 1.82 18.67
C PRO A 140 4.62 3.10 17.82
N GLU A 141 5.10 4.24 18.32
CA GLU A 141 5.04 5.52 17.62
C GLU A 141 5.93 5.53 16.39
N ARG A 142 7.17 5.04 16.52
CA ARG A 142 8.12 4.93 15.40
C ARG A 142 7.61 3.93 14.37
N GLU A 143 7.01 2.83 14.83
CA GLU A 143 6.50 1.82 13.92
C GLU A 143 5.32 2.33 13.12
N ARG A 144 4.39 3.06 13.74
CA ARG A 144 3.27 3.69 13.04
C ARG A 144 3.72 4.60 11.90
N GLU A 145 4.75 5.42 12.10
CA GLU A 145 5.33 6.26 11.04
C GLU A 145 6.01 5.42 9.95
N THR A 146 6.68 4.34 10.34
CA THR A 146 7.33 3.40 9.40
C THR A 146 6.28 2.74 8.49
N VAL A 147 5.22 2.21 9.09
CA VAL A 147 4.10 1.58 8.38
C VAL A 147 3.40 2.57 7.45
N ARG A 148 3.16 3.80 7.90
CA ARG A 148 2.59 4.86 7.05
C ARG A 148 3.44 5.12 5.80
N THR A 149 4.76 5.14 5.97
CA THR A 149 5.70 5.29 4.85
C THR A 149 5.65 4.10 3.90
N GLU A 150 5.61 2.88 4.42
CA GLU A 150 5.48 1.67 3.59
C GLU A 150 4.13 1.61 2.87
N LEU A 151 3.03 2.00 3.52
CA LEU A 151 1.70 2.13 2.90
C LEU A 151 1.72 3.13 1.74
N GLY A 152 2.36 4.29 1.92
CA GLY A 152 2.52 5.28 0.84
C GLY A 152 3.22 4.69 -0.39
N ARG A 153 4.30 3.92 -0.18
CA ARG A 153 5.01 3.24 -1.27
C ARG A 153 4.13 2.20 -1.96
N ILE A 154 3.35 1.41 -1.21
CA ILE A 154 2.42 0.41 -1.78
C ILE A 154 1.33 1.12 -2.60
N ASN A 155 0.70 2.15 -2.04
CA ASN A 155 -0.32 2.95 -2.71
C ASN A 155 0.22 3.53 -4.02
N ARG A 156 1.44 4.07 -4.00
CA ARG A 156 2.10 4.62 -5.19
C ARG A 156 2.32 3.57 -6.28
N VAL A 157 2.82 2.38 -5.92
CA VAL A 157 3.01 1.27 -6.88
C VAL A 157 1.68 0.84 -7.51
N ARG A 158 0.62 0.73 -6.69
CA ARG A 158 -0.71 0.34 -7.17
C ARG A 158 -1.36 1.42 -8.04
N LEU A 159 -1.21 2.70 -7.69
CA LEU A 159 -1.71 3.82 -8.48
C LEU A 159 -1.02 3.94 -9.84
N ILE A 160 0.30 3.73 -9.91
CA ILE A 160 1.02 3.74 -11.20
C ILE A 160 0.41 2.70 -12.15
N ARG A 161 0.22 1.46 -11.70
CA ARG A 161 -0.41 0.39 -12.50
C ARG A 161 -1.83 0.73 -12.93
N LEU A 162 -2.62 1.28 -12.00
CA LEU A 162 -3.97 1.75 -12.30
C LEU A 162 -3.92 2.79 -13.42
N LEU A 163 -3.01 3.78 -13.35
CA LEU A 163 -2.89 4.84 -14.35
C LEU A 163 -2.43 4.31 -15.71
N GLU A 164 -1.56 3.31 -15.73
CA GLU A 164 -1.11 2.59 -16.94
C GLU A 164 -2.21 1.73 -17.58
N GLY A 165 -3.33 1.49 -16.87
CA GLY A 165 -4.46 0.69 -17.35
C GLY A 165 -4.27 -0.82 -17.15
N GLU A 166 -3.30 -1.22 -16.32
CA GLU A 166 -3.05 -2.61 -15.98
C GLU A 166 -4.06 -3.08 -14.90
N HIS A 167 -5.26 -3.45 -15.34
CA HIS A 167 -6.27 -4.11 -14.49
C HIS A 167 -6.16 -5.63 -14.63
N THR A 168 -5.31 -6.27 -13.84
CA THR A 168 -5.35 -7.73 -13.61
C THR A 168 -4.47 -8.05 -12.44
#